data_AF-A0A6B3EHY6-F1
#
_entry.id   AF-A0A6B3EHY6-F1
#
_cell.length_a   1.000
_cell.length_b   1.000
_cell.length_c   1.000
_cell.angle_alpha   90.00
_cell.angle_beta   90.00
_cell.angle_gamma   90.00
#
_symmetry.space_group_name_H-M   'P 1'
#
loop_
_entity.id
_entity.type
_entity.pdbx_description
1 polymer ?
#
loop_
_entity_poly.entity_id
_entity_poly.type
_entity_poly.pdbx_seq_one_letter_code
_entity_poly.pdbx_strand_id
1 'polypeptide(L)' 'YVAVMDGIVMGGGIGVSAHGSVRIVTERTKAAMPETGIGFVPDVGGTWLLSRAPGHLGTRQALTGTVA' A
#
# COMPACT_ATOMS: atom_id res chain seq x y z
N TYR A 1 -1.79 -15.76 4.40
CA TYR A 1 -2.73 -15.53 5.51
C TYR A 1 -3.85 -14.61 5.05
N VAL A 2 -4.86 -14.44 5.89
CA VAL A 2 -5.94 -13.46 5.71
C VAL A 2 -5.53 -12.17 6.43
N ALA A 3 -5.54 -11.04 5.73
CA ALA A 3 -5.34 -9.73 6.31
C ALA A 3 -6.68 -8.99 6.36
N VAL A 4 -7.06 -8.50 7.54
CA VAL A 4 -8.21 -7.61 7.71
C VAL A 4 -7.67 -6.18 7.79
N MET A 5 -8.08 -5.36 6.84
CA MET A 5 -7.69 -3.97 6.69
C MET A 5 -8.92 -3.11 6.98
N ASP A 6 -8.88 -2.36 8.07
CA ASP A 6 -10.00 -1.54 8.52
C ASP A 6 -9.46 -0.24 9.13
N GLY A 7 -9.76 0.89 8.48
CA GLY A 7 -9.17 2.19 8.84
C GLY A 7 -7.89 2.51 8.07
N ILE A 8 -6.98 3.26 8.70
CA ILE A 8 -5.73 3.70 8.06
C ILE A 8 -4.75 2.53 7.96
N VAL A 9 -4.37 2.16 6.74
CA VAL A 9 -3.36 1.13 6.48
C VAL A 9 -2.33 1.72 5.53
N MET A 10 -1.18 2.12 6.07
CA MET A 10 -0.14 2.82 5.30
C MET A 10 1.24 2.23 5.53
N GLY A 11 2.13 2.41 4.56
CA GLY A 11 3.53 2.00 4.66
C GLY A 11 3.71 0.53 5.00
N GLY A 12 4.44 0.25 6.08
CA GLY A 12 4.61 -1.11 6.60
C GLY A 12 3.28 -1.83 6.88
N GLY A 13 2.19 -1.14 7.18
CA GLY A 13 0.85 -1.73 7.28
C GLY A 13 0.38 -2.34 5.95
N ILE A 14 0.62 -1.67 4.82
CA ILE A 14 0.42 -2.24 3.48
C ILE A 14 1.45 -3.33 3.23
N GLY A 15 2.72 -3.10 3.55
CA GLY A 15 3.79 -4.09 3.34
C GLY A 15 3.54 -5.43 4.00
N VAL A 16 2.95 -5.44 5.21
CA VAL A 16 2.53 -6.67 5.87
C VAL A 16 1.19 -7.15 5.30
N SER A 17 0.13 -6.33 5.26
CA SER A 17 -1.20 -6.85 4.88
C SER A 17 -1.29 -7.29 3.41
N ALA A 18 -0.64 -6.57 2.49
CA ALA A 18 -0.83 -6.74 1.06
C ALA A 18 -0.11 -7.97 0.47
N HIS A 19 0.80 -8.59 1.23
CA HIS A 19 1.42 -9.88 0.89
C HIS A 19 0.55 -11.09 1.27
N GLY A 20 -0.55 -10.89 2.02
CA GLY A 20 -1.54 -11.92 2.27
C GLY A 20 -2.31 -12.32 1.00
N SER A 21 -2.60 -13.62 0.86
CA SER A 21 -3.36 -14.17 -0.26
C SER A 21 -4.81 -13.71 -0.31
N VAL A 22 -5.38 -13.34 0.85
CA VAL A 22 -6.74 -12.81 0.98
C VAL A 22 -6.66 -11.52 1.80
N ARG A 23 -7.26 -10.45 1.27
CA ARG A 23 -7.29 -9.12 1.89
C ARG A 23 -8.75 -8.70 2.00
N ILE A 24 -9.23 -8.58 3.23
CA ILE A 24 -10.58 -8.08 3.53
C ILE A 24 -10.44 -6.60 3.82
N VAL A 25 -11.09 -5.76 3.02
CA VAL A 25 -11.12 -4.31 3.20
C VAL A 25 -12.52 -3.87 3.60
N THR A 26 -12.61 -2.85 4.44
CA THR A 26 -13.88 -2.20 4.84
C THR A 26 -14.04 -0.84 4.16
N GLU A 27 -15.22 -0.24 4.28
CA GLU A 27 -15.53 1.13 3.87
C GLU A 27 -14.66 2.19 4.55
N ARG A 28 -14.05 1.86 5.70
CA ARG A 28 -13.16 2.75 6.44
C ARG A 28 -11.70 2.66 5.98
N THR A 29 -11.38 1.71 5.11
CA THR A 29 -10.01 1.46 4.67
C THR A 29 -9.48 2.65 3.89
N LYS A 30 -8.35 3.18 4.34
CA LYS A 30 -7.59 4.26 3.68
C LYS A 30 -6.17 3.78 3.48
N ALA A 31 -5.82 3.44 2.24
CA ALA A 31 -4.55 2.79 1.90
C ALA A 31 -3.56 3.75 1.25
N ALA A 32 -2.31 3.80 1.72
CA ALA A 32 -1.27 4.63 1.09
C ALA A 32 0.15 4.08 1.28
N MET A 33 1.07 4.52 0.43
CA MET A 33 2.52 4.36 0.62
C MET A 33 3.17 5.75 0.65
N PRO A 34 3.08 6.47 1.79
CA PRO A 34 3.48 7.88 1.89
C PRO A 34 4.98 8.09 2.17
N GLU A 35 5.82 7.05 2.08
CA GLU A 35 7.24 7.06 2.45
C GLU A 35 8.03 8.15 1.71
N THR A 36 7.68 8.43 0.45
CA THR A 36 8.34 9.48 -0.33
C THR A 36 8.12 10.88 0.25
N GLY A 37 7.01 11.10 0.96
CA GLY A 37 6.73 12.36 1.65
C GLY A 37 7.66 12.63 2.84
N ILE A 38 8.31 11.59 3.37
CA ILE A 38 9.31 11.70 4.45
C ILE A 38 10.75 11.49 3.94
N GLY A 39 10.96 11.53 2.62
CA GLY A 39 12.28 11.29 2.02
C GLY A 39 12.73 9.84 2.03
N PHE A 40 11.79 8.90 2.17
CA PHE A 40 12.04 7.46 2.18
C PHE A 40 11.44 6.76 0.95
N VAL A 41 11.80 5.50 0.73
CA VAL A 41 11.30 4.69 -0.39
C VAL A 41 10.18 3.76 0.10
N PRO A 42 9.18 3.38 -0.73
CA PRO A 42 8.21 2.35 -0.34
C PRO A 42 8.91 1.07 0.13
N ASP A 43 8.68 0.70 1.38
CA ASP A 43 9.38 -0.36 2.09
C ASP A 43 8.58 -1.67 2.13
N VAL A 44 9.12 -2.69 2.82
CA VAL A 44 8.42 -3.97 3.10
C VAL A 44 7.77 -4.57 1.84
N GLY A 45 8.54 -4.67 0.75
CA GLY A 45 8.05 -5.19 -0.53
C GLY A 45 7.02 -4.31 -1.24
N GLY A 46 6.81 -3.07 -0.79
CA GLY A 46 5.95 -2.08 -1.41
C GLY A 46 6.26 -1.84 -2.89
N THR A 47 7.54 -1.75 -3.25
CA THR A 47 7.98 -1.66 -4.65
C THR A 47 7.59 -2.89 -5.48
N TRP A 48 7.60 -4.10 -4.88
CA TRP A 48 7.14 -5.33 -5.55
C TRP A 48 5.63 -5.31 -5.79
N LEU A 49 4.84 -4.82 -4.82
CA LEU A 49 3.39 -4.68 -4.94
C LEU A 49 3.01 -3.61 -5.98
N LEU A 50 3.63 -2.43 -5.88
CA LEU A 50 3.33 -1.28 -6.74
C LEU A 50 3.75 -1.52 -8.18
N SER A 51 4.89 -2.19 -8.43
CA SER A 51 5.31 -2.54 -9.81
C SER A 51 4.35 -3.50 -10.54
N ARG A 52 3.45 -4.16 -9.82
CA ARG A 52 2.43 -5.08 -10.36
C ARG A 52 1.05 -4.45 -10.44
N ALA A 53 0.89 -3.20 -10.01
CA ALA A 53 -0.36 -2.49 -10.18
C ALA A 53 -0.64 -2.28 -11.69
N PRO A 54 -1.92 -2.33 -12.12
CA PRO A 54 -2.26 -2.13 -13.53
C PRO A 54 -1.78 -0.77 -14.07
N GLY A 55 -1.20 -0.79 -15.26
CA GLY A 55 -0.71 0.43 -15.92
C GLY A 55 0.30 1.19 -15.07
N HIS A 56 0.08 2.50 -14.91
CA HIS A 56 0.97 3.39 -14.13
C HIS A 56 0.46 3.70 -12.72
N LEU A 57 -0.56 2.99 -12.24
CA LEU A 57 -1.17 3.27 -10.94
C LEU A 57 -0.16 3.13 -9.79
N GLY A 58 0.65 2.08 -9.81
CA GLY A 58 1.63 1.84 -8.75
C GLY A 58 2.77 2.85 -8.75
N THR A 59 3.25 3.26 -9.93
CA THR A 59 4.26 4.33 -10.05
C THR A 59 3.71 5.66 -9.54
N ARG A 60 2.48 6.04 -9.92
CA ARG A 60 1.82 7.24 -9.40
C ARG A 60 1.74 7.18 -7.89
N GLN A 61 1.23 6.07 -7.35
CA GLN A 61 1.04 5.87 -5.91
C GLN A 61 2.37 5.92 -5.14
N ALA A 62 3.42 5.31 -5.68
CA ALA A 62 4.77 5.32 -5.10
C ALA A 62 5.33 6.74 -5.00
N LEU A 63 5.06 7.60 -5.99
CA LEU A 63 5.61 8.95 -6.04
C LEU A 63 4.79 9.95 -5.23
N THR A 64 3.46 9.88 -5.31
CA THR A 64 2.57 10.87 -4.69
C THR A 64 2.17 10.54 -3.27
N GLY A 65 2.23 9.26 -2.86
CA GLY A 65 1.83 8.81 -1.52
C GLY A 65 0.36 9.09 -1.18
N THR A 66 -0.49 9.38 -2.17
CA THR A 66 -1.89 9.77 -1.98
C THR A 66 -2.73 8.62 -1.43
N VAL A 67 -3.77 8.90 -0.66
CA VAL A 67 -4.70 7.83 -0.19
C VAL A 67 -5.49 7.26 -1.38
N ALA A 68 -5.57 5.93 -1.44
CA ALA A 68 -6.44 5.16 -2.32
C ALA A 68 -7.64 4.60 -1.55
#